data_AF-A0A3U7YXV7-F1
#
_entry.id   AF-A0A3U7YXV7-F1
#
_cell.length_a   1.000
_cell.length_b   1.000
_cell.length_c   1.000
_cell.angle_alpha   90.00
_cell.angle_beta   90.00
_cell.angle_gamma   90.00
#
_symmetry.space_group_name_H-M   'P 1'
#
loop_
_entity.id
_entity.type
_entity.pdbx_description
1 polymer ?
#
loop_
_entity_poly.entity_id
_entity_poly.type
_entity_poly.pdbx_seq_one_letter_code
_entity_poly.pdbx_strand_id
1 'polypeptide(L)'
;MAHIVTLNTPLREDWLAQLADVVTNPDELLHLLQIEADENLRARQDARRLFALRVPRAFIARMEKGNPDDPLLRQVLTSRDEFIVAPGFSTDPLEEQHSVVPGLLHKYQNRALLLVKGGCAVNCRYCFRRHFPYAENQGNKRNWTVALEYIAAHPELDEIIFSGGDPLMAKDHELDWLLTQLEAIKHVKRLRIHSRLPIVIPARITDELVARFDQSCLQILLVNHINHANEVDEAFCLAMKKLRHVGVTLLNQSVLLRGVNDNAQTLANLSNALFDAGVMPYYLHVLDKVQGAAHFMVTDDEARQIMRELLTLVSGYMVPRLAREIGGEPSKTPLDLQLRQC
;
A
#
# COMPACT_ATOMS: atom_id res chain seq x y z
N MET A 1 -1.76 -51.01 22.23
CA MET A 1 -1.54 -49.56 22.50
C MET A 1 -1.88 -48.83 21.22
N ALA A 2 -2.98 -48.08 21.22
CA ALA A 2 -3.42 -47.35 20.04
C ALA A 2 -2.44 -46.21 19.75
N HIS A 3 -1.79 -46.26 18.59
CA HIS A 3 -1.02 -45.14 18.07
C HIS A 3 -2.01 -44.01 17.75
N ILE A 4 -2.01 -42.98 18.59
CA ILE A 4 -2.64 -41.70 18.26
C ILE A 4 -1.77 -41.10 17.16
N VAL A 5 -2.21 -41.26 15.92
CA VAL A 5 -1.74 -40.46 14.80
C VAL A 5 -2.25 -39.06 15.07
N THR A 6 -1.39 -38.18 15.58
CA THR A 6 -1.62 -36.74 15.54
C THR A 6 -1.71 -36.38 14.07
N LEU A 7 -2.94 -36.28 13.57
CA LEU A 7 -3.23 -35.59 12.33
C LEU A 7 -2.65 -34.18 12.49
N ASN A 8 -1.53 -33.90 11.82
CA ASN A 8 -1.08 -32.55 11.57
C ASN A 8 -2.19 -31.87 10.79
N THR A 9 -3.13 -31.25 11.51
CA THR A 9 -4.01 -30.22 10.96
C THR A 9 -3.12 -29.29 10.16
N PRO A 10 -3.44 -28.96 8.89
CA PRO A 10 -2.67 -27.97 8.17
C PRO A 10 -2.67 -26.72 9.05
N LEU A 11 -1.49 -26.36 9.57
CA LEU A 11 -1.30 -25.13 10.30
C LEU A 11 -1.90 -24.04 9.42
N ARG A 12 -2.97 -23.39 9.91
CA ARG A 12 -3.55 -22.21 9.26
C ARG A 12 -2.39 -21.31 8.86
N GLU A 13 -2.29 -20.96 7.58
CA GLU A 13 -1.15 -20.19 7.05
C GLU A 13 -0.85 -19.02 7.99
N ASP A 14 0.41 -18.87 8.41
CA ASP A 14 0.81 -17.96 9.49
C ASP A 14 0.27 -16.53 9.28
N TRP A 15 0.28 -16.05 8.03
CA TRP A 15 -0.25 -14.72 7.70
C TRP A 15 -1.77 -14.57 7.96
N LEU A 16 -2.56 -15.64 7.85
CA LEU A 16 -3.99 -15.62 8.21
C LEU A 16 -4.22 -15.55 9.71
N ALA A 17 -3.28 -16.09 10.50
CA ALA A 17 -3.30 -15.94 11.96
C ALA A 17 -2.91 -14.51 12.34
N GLN A 18 -1.83 -13.97 11.76
CA GLN A 18 -1.42 -12.56 11.96
C GLN A 18 -2.50 -11.57 11.52
N LEU A 19 -3.22 -11.86 10.43
CA LEU A 19 -4.34 -11.04 9.96
C LEU A 19 -5.53 -11.06 10.92
N ALA A 20 -5.78 -12.19 11.58
CA ALA A 20 -6.86 -12.32 12.55
C ALA A 20 -6.51 -11.62 13.88
N ASP A 21 -5.23 -11.57 14.25
CA ASP A 21 -4.69 -10.95 15.47
C ASP A 21 -4.23 -9.49 15.26
N VAL A 22 -4.88 -8.77 14.35
CA VAL A 22 -4.63 -7.34 14.14
C VAL A 22 -5.15 -6.54 15.33
N VAL A 23 -4.33 -5.61 15.84
CA VAL A 23 -4.72 -4.68 16.90
C VAL A 23 -5.72 -3.67 16.36
N THR A 24 -6.88 -3.61 17.00
CA THR A 24 -7.98 -2.69 16.64
C THR A 24 -8.38 -1.75 17.78
N ASN A 25 -7.88 -2.01 19.00
CA ASN A 25 -8.08 -1.14 20.15
C ASN A 25 -6.89 -0.19 20.31
N PRO A 26 -7.09 1.15 20.27
CA PRO A 26 -6.02 2.11 20.52
C PRO A 26 -5.32 1.92 21.88
N ASP A 27 -6.05 1.60 22.96
CA ASP A 27 -5.43 1.40 24.28
C ASP A 27 -4.42 0.24 24.28
N GLU A 28 -4.74 -0.84 23.56
CA GLU A 28 -3.83 -1.97 23.38
C GLU A 28 -2.57 -1.54 22.63
N LEU A 29 -2.71 -0.75 21.54
CA LEU A 29 -1.58 -0.23 20.79
C LEU A 29 -0.67 0.66 21.67
N LEU A 30 -1.25 1.58 22.44
CA LEU A 30 -0.49 2.46 23.33
C LEU A 30 0.27 1.66 24.41
N HIS A 31 -0.37 0.64 24.99
CA HIS A 31 0.25 -0.23 25.98
C HIS A 31 1.41 -1.06 25.40
N LEU A 32 1.24 -1.64 24.21
CA LEU A 32 2.31 -2.39 23.52
C LEU A 32 3.55 -1.53 23.28
N LEU A 33 3.36 -0.22 23.10
CA LEU A 33 4.39 0.76 22.83
C LEU A 33 4.88 1.51 24.08
N GLN A 34 4.34 1.22 25.26
CA GLN A 34 4.72 1.88 26.53
C GLN A 34 4.54 3.40 26.51
N ILE A 35 3.46 3.87 25.88
CA ILE A 35 3.11 5.30 25.74
C ILE A 35 1.69 5.60 26.26
N GLU A 36 1.10 4.70 27.05
CA GLU A 36 -0.24 4.86 27.62
C GLU A 36 -0.36 6.01 28.63
N ALA A 37 0.77 6.50 29.15
CA ALA A 37 0.78 7.65 30.07
C ALA A 37 0.53 9.00 29.36
N ASP A 38 0.58 9.04 28.03
CA ASP A 38 0.31 10.27 27.26
C ASP A 38 -1.21 10.54 27.21
N GLU A 39 -1.66 11.46 28.05
CA GLU A 39 -3.06 11.87 28.13
C GLU A 39 -3.60 12.45 26.81
N ASN A 40 -2.74 13.12 26.03
CA ASN A 40 -3.15 13.67 24.74
C ASN A 40 -3.44 12.55 23.74
N LEU A 41 -2.69 11.45 23.76
CA LEU A 41 -2.94 10.30 22.88
C LEU A 41 -4.20 9.54 23.28
N ARG A 42 -4.43 9.33 24.58
CA ARG A 42 -5.66 8.67 25.07
C ARG A 42 -6.92 9.46 24.71
N ALA A 43 -6.83 10.78 24.72
CA ALA A 43 -7.97 11.63 24.37
C ALA A 43 -8.30 11.64 22.85
N ARG A 44 -7.48 11.00 22.00
CA ARG A 44 -7.62 10.97 20.51
C ARG A 44 -8.37 9.75 19.96
N GLN A 45 -8.94 8.90 20.81
CA GLN A 45 -9.53 7.61 20.40
C GLN A 45 -10.82 7.71 19.58
N ASP A 46 -11.58 8.81 19.70
CA ASP A 46 -12.88 8.93 19.02
C ASP A 46 -12.76 8.96 17.50
N ALA A 47 -11.60 9.36 16.95
CA ALA A 47 -11.36 9.38 15.51
C ALA A 47 -11.40 7.98 14.87
N ARG A 48 -11.29 6.89 15.65
CA ARG A 48 -11.52 5.52 15.15
C ARG A 48 -12.91 5.31 14.56
N ARG A 49 -13.89 6.16 14.93
CA ARG A 49 -15.25 6.15 14.36
C ARG A 49 -15.27 6.63 12.91
N LEU A 50 -14.33 7.49 12.52
CA LEU A 50 -14.20 7.99 11.14
C LEU A 50 -13.54 6.94 10.24
N PHE A 51 -12.52 6.26 10.74
CA PHE A 51 -11.81 5.20 10.03
C PHE A 51 -11.12 4.31 11.05
N ALA A 52 -11.52 3.03 11.11
CA ALA A 52 -11.13 2.11 12.18
C ALA A 52 -9.60 1.95 12.29
N LEU A 53 -9.11 1.79 13.52
CA LEU A 53 -7.73 1.38 13.75
C LEU A 53 -7.57 -0.09 13.36
N ARG A 54 -6.54 -0.40 12.57
CA ARG A 54 -6.08 -1.75 12.24
C ARG A 54 -4.58 -1.71 12.09
N VAL A 55 -3.84 -2.41 12.96
CA VAL A 55 -2.37 -2.49 12.90
C VAL A 55 -1.90 -3.91 13.22
N PRO A 56 -1.25 -4.63 12.30
CA PRO A 56 -0.69 -5.93 12.59
C PRO A 56 0.43 -5.85 13.63
N ARG A 57 0.52 -6.85 14.53
CA ARG A 57 1.55 -6.88 15.59
C ARG A 57 2.98 -6.86 15.03
N ALA A 58 3.22 -7.51 13.90
CA ALA A 58 4.51 -7.50 13.22
C ALA A 58 4.96 -6.07 12.83
N PHE A 59 4.01 -5.20 12.46
CA PHE A 59 4.31 -3.79 12.18
C PHE A 59 4.54 -2.98 13.47
N ILE A 60 3.76 -3.24 14.53
CA ILE A 60 3.94 -2.61 15.84
C ILE A 60 5.34 -2.91 16.42
N ALA A 61 5.83 -4.13 16.23
CA ALA A 61 7.14 -4.56 16.72
C ALA A 61 8.32 -3.75 16.15
N ARG A 62 8.13 -3.01 15.05
CA ARG A 62 9.15 -2.15 14.43
C ARG A 62 9.14 -0.71 14.95
N MET A 63 8.13 -0.33 15.73
CA MET A 63 8.01 1.00 16.31
C MET A 63 8.89 1.11 17.56
N GLU A 64 9.43 2.30 17.80
CA GLU A 64 10.21 2.58 18.99
C GLU A 64 9.31 2.68 20.24
N LYS A 65 9.58 1.85 21.25
CA LYS A 65 8.86 1.87 22.53
C LYS A 65 9.20 3.15 23.31
N GLY A 66 8.19 3.74 23.95
CA GLY A 66 8.32 5.00 24.68
C GLY A 66 8.40 6.24 23.80
N ASN A 67 8.32 6.11 22.47
CA ASN A 67 8.37 7.22 21.52
C ASN A 67 6.96 7.53 20.95
N PRO A 68 6.26 8.56 21.46
CA PRO A 68 4.95 8.96 20.92
C PRO A 68 5.03 9.59 19.53
N ASP A 69 6.23 10.01 19.10
CA ASP A 69 6.50 10.68 17.84
C ASP A 69 7.04 9.74 16.75
N ASP A 70 7.08 8.44 17.01
CA ASP A 70 7.56 7.41 16.08
C ASP A 70 6.88 7.54 14.69
N PRO A 71 7.67 7.55 13.59
CA PRO A 71 7.14 7.82 12.25
C PRO A 71 6.23 6.69 11.73
N LEU A 72 6.37 5.45 12.21
CA LEU A 72 5.47 4.34 11.86
C LEU A 72 4.17 4.46 12.64
N LEU A 73 4.24 4.84 13.92
CA LEU A 73 3.07 5.08 14.75
C LEU A 73 2.19 6.19 14.16
N ARG A 74 2.78 7.31 13.74
CA ARG A 74 2.06 8.42 13.09
C ARG A 74 1.23 7.97 11.89
N GLN A 75 1.73 7.00 11.12
CA GLN A 75 1.03 6.49 9.95
C GLN A 75 -0.24 5.68 10.27
N VAL A 76 -0.44 5.22 11.52
CA VAL A 76 -1.53 4.31 11.90
C VAL A 76 -2.36 4.76 13.11
N LEU A 77 -1.80 5.57 14.01
CA LEU A 77 -2.51 6.02 15.20
C LEU A 77 -3.53 7.10 14.85
N THR A 78 -4.75 6.95 15.36
CA THR A 78 -5.83 7.92 15.12
C THR A 78 -5.52 9.28 15.74
N SER A 79 -5.79 10.37 15.02
CA SER A 79 -5.63 11.74 15.53
C SER A 79 -6.96 12.50 15.60
N ARG A 80 -7.06 13.44 16.54
CA ARG A 80 -8.16 14.43 16.57
C ARG A 80 -8.17 15.31 15.32
N ASP A 81 -7.00 15.53 14.72
CA ASP A 81 -6.87 16.35 13.51
C ASP A 81 -7.60 15.75 12.30
N GLU A 82 -8.02 14.49 12.40
CA GLU A 82 -8.82 13.86 11.35
C GLU A 82 -10.28 14.35 11.30
N PHE A 83 -10.77 14.96 12.38
CA PHE A 83 -12.08 15.63 12.38
C PHE A 83 -12.03 16.98 11.67
N ILE A 84 -10.83 17.51 11.40
CA ILE A 84 -10.67 18.81 10.73
C ILE A 84 -11.04 18.66 9.25
N VAL A 85 -12.08 19.39 8.85
CA VAL A 85 -12.43 19.59 7.44
C VAL A 85 -11.64 20.78 6.92
N ALA A 86 -10.58 20.50 6.16
CA ALA A 86 -9.68 21.52 5.62
C ALA A 86 -10.11 21.95 4.20
N PRO A 87 -9.92 23.24 3.83
CA PRO A 87 -10.22 23.71 2.49
C PRO A 87 -9.46 22.93 1.40
N GLY A 88 -10.17 22.54 0.35
CA GLY A 88 -9.62 21.78 -0.78
C GLY A 88 -9.40 20.28 -0.51
N PHE A 89 -9.84 19.77 0.65
CA PHE A 89 -9.89 18.35 0.94
C PHE A 89 -11.30 17.79 0.70
N SER A 90 -11.40 16.59 0.12
CA SER A 90 -12.69 15.95 -0.19
C SER A 90 -12.70 14.47 0.19
N THR A 91 -13.87 13.83 0.10
CA THR A 91 -14.02 12.37 0.31
C THR A 91 -13.63 11.55 -0.92
N ASP A 92 -13.48 12.19 -2.08
CA ASP A 92 -13.02 11.56 -3.33
C ASP A 92 -12.02 12.48 -4.06
N PRO A 93 -10.78 12.63 -3.56
CA PRO A 93 -9.83 13.58 -4.12
C PRO A 93 -9.35 13.21 -5.54
N LEU A 94 -9.57 11.95 -5.95
CA LEU A 94 -9.08 11.40 -7.23
C LEU A 94 -10.20 11.00 -8.18
N GLU A 95 -11.44 11.34 -7.86
CA GLU A 95 -12.65 11.03 -8.64
C GLU A 95 -12.73 9.53 -9.01
N GLU A 96 -12.49 8.67 -8.01
CA GLU A 96 -12.42 7.21 -8.17
C GLU A 96 -13.70 6.48 -7.82
N GLN A 97 -14.68 7.13 -7.21
CA GLN A 97 -15.89 6.44 -6.74
C GLN A 97 -16.80 5.98 -7.89
N HIS A 98 -16.57 6.47 -9.11
CA HIS A 98 -17.29 6.06 -10.32
C HIS A 98 -16.46 5.07 -11.15
N SER A 99 -16.87 3.81 -11.13
CA SER A 99 -16.25 2.73 -11.90
C SER A 99 -16.96 2.49 -13.24
N VAL A 100 -16.22 2.12 -14.29
CA VAL A 100 -16.80 1.79 -15.61
C VAL A 100 -17.66 0.52 -15.56
N VAL A 101 -17.25 -0.43 -14.71
CA VAL A 101 -18.05 -1.56 -14.24
C VAL A 101 -17.72 -1.79 -12.77
N PRO A 102 -18.60 -2.38 -11.94
CA PRO A 102 -18.35 -2.56 -10.52
C PRO A 102 -16.98 -3.19 -10.24
N GLY A 103 -16.14 -2.49 -9.48
CA GLY A 103 -14.80 -2.95 -9.12
C GLY A 103 -13.72 -2.71 -10.17
N LEU A 104 -13.98 -2.05 -11.31
CA LEU A 104 -12.97 -1.74 -12.33
C LEU A 104 -12.92 -0.24 -12.65
N LEU A 105 -11.75 0.36 -12.43
CA LEU A 105 -11.47 1.76 -12.78
C LEU A 105 -10.59 1.80 -14.03
N HIS A 106 -11.11 2.32 -15.13
CA HIS A 106 -10.35 2.50 -16.37
C HIS A 106 -10.02 3.99 -16.57
N LYS A 107 -8.92 4.44 -15.96
CA LYS A 107 -8.48 5.84 -15.98
C LYS A 107 -7.55 6.20 -17.13
N TYR A 108 -6.79 5.21 -17.61
CA TYR A 108 -5.69 5.44 -18.53
C TYR A 108 -5.80 4.50 -19.70
N GLN A 109 -5.41 4.98 -20.89
CA GLN A 109 -5.63 4.29 -22.15
C GLN A 109 -5.23 2.81 -22.15
N ASN A 110 -4.06 2.45 -21.62
CA ASN A 110 -3.53 1.10 -21.74
C ASN A 110 -3.71 0.23 -20.48
N ARG A 111 -4.34 0.75 -19.42
CA ARG A 111 -4.37 0.06 -18.12
C ARG A 111 -5.61 0.36 -17.30
N ALA A 112 -6.13 -0.68 -16.66
CA ALA A 112 -7.27 -0.60 -15.77
C ALA A 112 -6.92 -1.16 -14.38
N LEU A 113 -7.58 -0.63 -13.36
CA LEU A 113 -7.41 -1.01 -11.96
C LEU A 113 -8.60 -1.83 -11.48
N LEU A 114 -8.33 -3.07 -11.09
CA LEU A 114 -9.28 -4.04 -10.56
C LEU A 114 -9.23 -4.05 -9.02
N LEU A 115 -10.35 -3.77 -8.38
CA LEU A 115 -10.53 -3.82 -6.93
C LEU A 115 -10.73 -5.28 -6.51
N VAL A 116 -9.62 -5.94 -6.14
CA VAL A 116 -9.61 -7.36 -5.79
C VAL A 116 -10.20 -7.60 -4.41
N LYS A 117 -9.89 -6.75 -3.42
CA LYS A 117 -10.49 -6.78 -2.07
C LYS A 117 -10.66 -5.38 -1.52
N GLY A 118 -11.71 -5.15 -0.74
CA GLY A 118 -11.96 -3.84 -0.12
C GLY A 118 -11.29 -3.62 1.23
N GLY A 119 -10.89 -4.68 1.93
CA GLY A 119 -10.26 -4.58 3.24
C GLY A 119 -8.75 -4.41 3.18
N CYS A 120 -8.18 -3.87 4.27
CA CYS A 120 -6.73 -3.80 4.52
C CYS A 120 -6.39 -4.46 5.87
N ALA A 121 -5.17 -5.02 5.97
CA ALA A 121 -4.60 -5.45 7.25
C ALA A 121 -4.18 -4.25 8.11
N VAL A 122 -3.80 -3.14 7.47
CA VAL A 122 -3.42 -1.88 8.10
C VAL A 122 -4.23 -0.71 7.54
N ASN A 123 -4.79 0.11 8.43
CA ASN A 123 -5.53 1.31 8.03
C ASN A 123 -4.64 2.54 8.15
N CYS A 124 -4.02 2.92 7.03
CA CYS A 124 -3.13 4.08 6.96
C CYS A 124 -3.91 5.39 7.18
N ARG A 125 -3.45 6.27 8.07
CA ARG A 125 -4.15 7.52 8.39
C ARG A 125 -4.23 8.52 7.24
N TYR A 126 -3.33 8.36 6.27
CA TYR A 126 -3.25 9.14 5.03
C TYR A 126 -3.91 8.43 3.83
N CYS A 127 -4.71 7.38 4.05
CA CYS A 127 -5.34 6.62 2.96
C CYS A 127 -6.34 7.46 2.16
N PHE A 128 -6.05 7.72 0.89
CA PHE A 128 -6.93 8.48 -0.02
C PHE A 128 -8.25 7.74 -0.32
N ARG A 129 -8.29 6.41 -0.15
CA ARG A 129 -9.50 5.57 -0.30
C ARG A 129 -10.24 5.28 1.00
N ARG A 130 -9.96 6.01 2.09
CA ARG A 130 -10.63 5.78 3.38
C ARG A 130 -12.16 5.96 3.32
N HIS A 131 -12.66 6.72 2.35
CA HIS A 131 -14.09 6.98 2.12
C HIS A 131 -14.66 6.23 0.90
N PHE A 132 -13.90 5.29 0.30
CA PHE A 132 -14.33 4.59 -0.91
C PHE A 132 -15.50 3.62 -0.64
N PRO A 133 -16.53 3.55 -1.49
CA PRO A 133 -17.72 2.72 -1.28
C PRO A 133 -17.46 1.23 -1.62
N TYR A 134 -16.64 0.56 -0.79
CA TYR A 134 -16.28 -0.85 -1.02
C TYR A 134 -17.47 -1.82 -0.95
N ALA A 135 -18.56 -1.45 -0.29
CA ALA A 135 -19.78 -2.26 -0.22
C ALA A 135 -20.45 -2.39 -1.60
N GLU A 136 -20.30 -1.40 -2.48
CA GLU A 136 -20.83 -1.37 -3.84
C GLU A 136 -19.84 -2.00 -4.85
N ASN A 137 -18.57 -2.07 -4.48
CA ASN A 137 -17.46 -2.54 -5.30
C ASN A 137 -16.81 -3.80 -4.72
N GLN A 138 -17.64 -4.77 -4.35
CA GLN A 138 -17.16 -5.97 -3.66
C GLN A 138 -16.22 -6.79 -4.53
N GLY A 139 -15.07 -7.15 -3.94
CA GLY A 139 -14.11 -8.08 -4.52
C GLY A 139 -14.58 -9.53 -4.44
N ASN A 140 -15.56 -9.88 -5.28
CA ASN A 140 -16.15 -11.21 -5.37
C ASN A 140 -16.16 -11.71 -6.81
N LYS A 141 -16.34 -13.02 -6.98
CA LYS A 141 -16.28 -13.69 -8.29
C LYS A 141 -17.26 -13.11 -9.32
N ARG A 142 -18.46 -12.68 -8.90
CA ARG A 142 -19.46 -12.08 -9.79
C ARG A 142 -18.94 -10.78 -10.40
N ASN A 143 -18.43 -9.86 -9.57
CA ASN A 143 -17.91 -8.59 -10.06
C ASN A 143 -16.62 -8.79 -10.87
N TRP A 144 -15.76 -9.72 -10.46
CA TRP A 144 -14.55 -10.06 -11.22
C TRP A 144 -14.86 -10.59 -12.61
N THR A 145 -15.87 -11.46 -12.78
CA THR A 145 -16.28 -11.94 -14.10
C THR A 145 -16.69 -10.78 -15.01
N VAL A 146 -17.52 -9.85 -14.53
CA VAL A 146 -17.94 -8.66 -15.31
C VAL A 146 -16.73 -7.79 -15.69
N ALA A 147 -15.79 -7.61 -14.76
CA ALA A 147 -14.57 -6.85 -15.04
C ALA A 147 -13.66 -7.54 -16.06
N LEU A 148 -13.54 -8.87 -16.01
CA LEU A 148 -12.77 -9.66 -16.98
C LEU A 148 -13.40 -9.62 -18.38
N GLU A 149 -14.73 -9.66 -18.48
CA GLU A 149 -15.46 -9.46 -19.75
C GLU A 149 -15.17 -8.08 -20.34
N TYR A 150 -15.20 -7.03 -19.50
CA TYR A 150 -14.80 -5.69 -19.93
C TYR A 150 -13.35 -5.69 -20.43
N ILE A 151 -12.40 -6.24 -19.67
CA ILE A 151 -10.98 -6.28 -20.07
C ILE A 151 -10.79 -7.01 -21.41
N ALA A 152 -11.48 -8.14 -21.61
CA ALA A 152 -11.41 -8.91 -22.84
C ALA A 152 -11.97 -8.13 -24.05
N ALA A 153 -12.95 -7.25 -23.85
CA ALA A 153 -13.55 -6.43 -24.89
C ALA A 153 -12.74 -5.17 -25.26
N HIS A 154 -11.71 -4.82 -24.49
CA HIS A 154 -10.92 -3.59 -24.63
C HIS A 154 -9.45 -3.93 -24.98
N PRO A 155 -9.12 -4.13 -26.27
CA PRO A 155 -7.80 -4.63 -26.72
C PRO A 155 -6.63 -3.65 -26.46
N GLU A 156 -6.91 -2.39 -26.15
CA GLU A 156 -5.93 -1.40 -25.74
C GLU A 156 -5.33 -1.68 -24.35
N LEU A 157 -6.02 -2.46 -23.51
CA LEU A 157 -5.60 -2.79 -22.14
C LEU A 157 -4.51 -3.84 -22.11
N ASP A 158 -3.24 -3.42 -22.09
CA ASP A 158 -2.10 -4.34 -22.00
C ASP A 158 -1.58 -4.58 -20.58
N GLU A 159 -2.09 -3.82 -19.60
CA GLU A 159 -1.75 -3.94 -18.18
C GLU A 159 -2.99 -3.88 -17.29
N ILE A 160 -3.09 -4.82 -16.35
CA ILE A 160 -4.11 -4.80 -15.30
C ILE A 160 -3.45 -4.55 -13.95
N ILE A 161 -4.07 -3.70 -13.14
CA ILE A 161 -3.58 -3.33 -11.81
C ILE A 161 -4.50 -3.94 -10.76
N PHE A 162 -4.01 -4.91 -9.98
CA PHE A 162 -4.69 -5.35 -8.77
C PHE A 162 -4.52 -4.31 -7.67
N SER A 163 -5.66 -3.88 -7.13
CA SER A 163 -5.75 -2.86 -6.10
C SER A 163 -7.03 -3.10 -5.27
N GLY A 164 -7.55 -2.06 -4.63
CA GLY A 164 -8.65 -2.14 -3.68
C GLY A 164 -8.30 -1.40 -2.39
N GLY A 165 -8.63 -2.03 -1.27
CA GLY A 165 -7.94 -1.82 -0.01
C GLY A 165 -6.53 -2.41 -0.11
N ASP A 166 -6.42 -3.74 -0.04
CA ASP A 166 -5.17 -4.45 -0.36
C ASP A 166 -5.47 -5.76 -1.12
N PRO A 167 -5.00 -5.92 -2.38
CA PRO A 167 -5.31 -7.06 -3.22
C PRO A 167 -4.72 -8.37 -2.70
N LEU A 168 -3.60 -8.33 -1.97
CA LEU A 168 -3.01 -9.53 -1.38
C LEU A 168 -3.79 -10.01 -0.15
N MET A 169 -4.87 -9.34 0.24
CA MET A 169 -5.85 -9.90 1.17
C MET A 169 -6.69 -11.03 0.55
N ALA A 170 -6.66 -11.18 -0.78
CA ALA A 170 -7.25 -12.33 -1.44
C ALA A 170 -6.49 -13.61 -1.07
N LYS A 171 -7.24 -14.71 -0.94
CA LYS A 171 -6.68 -16.04 -0.69
C LYS A 171 -5.98 -16.54 -1.95
N ASP A 172 -5.06 -17.49 -1.80
CA ASP A 172 -4.25 -17.98 -2.93
C ASP A 172 -5.11 -18.54 -4.07
N HIS A 173 -6.18 -19.29 -3.79
CA HIS A 173 -7.11 -19.76 -4.83
C HIS A 173 -7.89 -18.64 -5.55
N GLU A 174 -8.09 -17.48 -4.92
CA GLU A 174 -8.75 -16.34 -5.56
C GLU A 174 -7.77 -15.64 -6.51
N LEU A 175 -6.52 -15.45 -6.08
CA LEU A 175 -5.46 -14.89 -6.91
C LEU A 175 -5.12 -15.80 -8.09
N ASP A 176 -5.01 -17.11 -7.85
CA ASP A 176 -4.77 -18.11 -8.89
C ASP A 176 -5.86 -18.07 -9.96
N TRP A 177 -7.14 -18.04 -9.54
CA TRP A 177 -8.24 -17.94 -10.49
C TRP A 177 -8.17 -16.65 -11.31
N LEU A 178 -7.96 -15.50 -10.67
CA LEU A 178 -7.85 -14.20 -11.36
C LEU A 178 -6.68 -14.16 -12.35
N LEU A 179 -5.49 -14.62 -11.95
CA LEU A 179 -4.32 -14.72 -12.81
C LEU A 179 -4.61 -15.61 -14.01
N THR A 180 -5.17 -16.80 -13.79
CA THR A 180 -5.52 -17.75 -14.86
C THR A 180 -6.50 -17.14 -15.86
N GLN A 181 -7.49 -16.36 -15.39
CA GLN A 181 -8.41 -15.66 -16.30
C GLN A 181 -7.70 -14.56 -17.10
N LEU A 182 -6.81 -13.78 -16.47
CA LEU A 182 -6.05 -12.74 -17.17
C LEU A 182 -5.06 -13.29 -18.19
N GLU A 183 -4.38 -14.39 -17.88
CA GLU A 183 -3.44 -15.08 -18.76
C GLU A 183 -4.11 -15.60 -20.05
N ALA A 184 -5.41 -15.88 -19.99
CA ALA A 184 -6.19 -16.27 -21.17
C ALA A 184 -6.49 -15.09 -22.13
N ILE A 185 -6.34 -13.84 -21.67
CA ILE A 185 -6.62 -12.64 -22.46
C ILE A 185 -5.34 -12.23 -23.21
N LYS A 186 -5.29 -12.53 -24.52
CA LYS A 186 -4.08 -12.43 -25.35
C LYS A 186 -3.41 -11.05 -25.37
N HIS A 187 -4.16 -9.96 -25.26
CA HIS A 187 -3.60 -8.60 -25.30
C HIS A 187 -3.06 -8.13 -23.95
N VAL A 188 -3.42 -8.79 -22.83
CA VAL A 188 -2.90 -8.49 -21.50
C VAL A 188 -1.50 -9.07 -21.37
N LYS A 189 -0.52 -8.21 -21.05
CA LYS A 189 0.89 -8.57 -20.96
C LYS A 189 1.44 -8.46 -19.54
N ARG A 190 0.85 -7.59 -18.73
CA ARG A 190 1.40 -7.20 -17.43
C ARG A 190 0.33 -7.24 -16.36
N LEU A 191 0.73 -7.75 -15.20
CA LEU A 191 -0.03 -7.62 -13.98
C LEU A 191 0.77 -6.78 -13.00
N ARG A 192 0.18 -5.67 -12.55
CA ARG A 192 0.75 -4.86 -11.47
C ARG A 192 -0.08 -5.03 -10.21
N ILE A 193 0.56 -5.30 -9.08
CA ILE A 193 -0.10 -5.49 -7.80
C ILE A 193 0.33 -4.35 -6.89
N HIS A 194 -0.61 -3.58 -6.36
CA HIS A 194 -0.32 -2.54 -5.36
C HIS A 194 -0.70 -3.07 -3.99
N SER A 195 0.28 -3.31 -3.12
CA SER A 195 0.01 -3.91 -1.81
C SER A 195 0.92 -3.33 -0.73
N ARG A 196 0.32 -3.10 0.45
CA ARG A 196 1.04 -2.79 1.69
C ARG A 196 1.18 -4.02 2.59
N LEU A 197 0.48 -5.11 2.27
CA LEU A 197 0.44 -6.31 3.08
C LEU A 197 1.81 -6.97 3.29
N PRO A 198 2.71 -7.09 2.29
CA PRO A 198 4.04 -7.66 2.53
C PRO A 198 4.89 -6.84 3.50
N ILE A 199 4.59 -5.55 3.65
CA ILE A 199 5.26 -4.69 4.62
C ILE A 199 4.76 -5.05 6.02
N VAL A 200 3.45 -5.08 6.23
CA VAL A 200 2.87 -5.24 7.59
C VAL A 200 2.67 -6.69 8.04
N ILE A 201 2.62 -7.64 7.11
CA ILE A 201 2.56 -9.09 7.32
C ILE A 201 3.42 -9.75 6.21
N PRO A 202 4.77 -9.77 6.35
CA PRO A 202 5.66 -10.36 5.34
C PRO A 202 5.38 -11.84 5.04
N ALA A 203 4.84 -12.57 6.03
CA ALA A 203 4.44 -13.97 5.89
C ALA A 203 3.37 -14.20 4.80
N ARG A 204 2.70 -13.15 4.29
CA ARG A 204 1.78 -13.27 3.15
C ARG A 204 2.48 -13.77 1.89
N ILE A 205 3.77 -13.52 1.74
CA ILE A 205 4.56 -14.04 0.63
C ILE A 205 4.93 -15.50 0.94
N THR A 206 3.95 -16.37 0.71
CA THR A 206 4.05 -17.83 0.86
C THR A 206 4.79 -18.44 -0.33
N ASP A 207 5.33 -19.65 -0.14
CA ASP A 207 5.96 -20.38 -1.25
C ASP A 207 4.94 -20.77 -2.33
N GLU A 208 3.68 -21.03 -1.94
CA GLU A 208 2.55 -21.24 -2.85
C GLU A 208 2.32 -20.03 -3.78
N LEU A 209 2.24 -18.82 -3.20
CA LEU A 209 2.06 -17.58 -3.96
C LEU A 209 3.25 -17.32 -4.91
N VAL A 210 4.47 -17.52 -4.41
CA VAL A 210 5.70 -17.36 -5.19
C VAL A 210 5.72 -18.34 -6.37
N ALA A 211 5.39 -19.61 -6.14
CA ALA A 211 5.28 -20.62 -7.20
C ALA A 211 4.21 -20.24 -8.23
N ARG A 212 3.07 -19.68 -7.80
CA ARG A 212 2.03 -19.23 -8.72
C ARG A 212 2.49 -18.07 -9.60
N PHE A 213 3.28 -17.14 -9.06
CA PHE A 213 3.85 -16.03 -9.83
C PHE A 213 4.91 -16.52 -10.83
N ASP A 214 5.74 -17.49 -10.46
CA ASP A 214 6.76 -18.10 -11.33
C ASP A 214 6.15 -18.77 -12.58
N GLN A 215 4.97 -19.37 -12.41
CA GLN A 215 4.25 -20.05 -13.50
C GLN A 215 3.49 -19.09 -14.43
N SER A 216 3.40 -17.80 -14.07
CA SER A 216 2.61 -16.86 -14.86
C SER A 216 3.30 -16.49 -16.16
N CYS A 217 2.53 -16.40 -17.25
CA CYS A 217 3.02 -15.84 -18.50
C CYS A 217 3.01 -14.29 -18.51
N LEU A 218 2.36 -13.66 -17.52
CA LEU A 218 2.31 -12.21 -17.38
C LEU A 218 3.60 -11.68 -16.76
N GLN A 219 4.03 -10.49 -17.18
CA GLN A 219 5.06 -9.76 -16.46
C GLN A 219 4.46 -9.21 -15.16
N ILE A 220 4.85 -9.78 -14.02
CA ILE A 220 4.32 -9.38 -12.71
C ILE A 220 5.21 -8.28 -12.10
N LEU A 221 4.56 -7.21 -11.67
CA LEU A 221 5.16 -6.13 -10.90
C LEU A 221 4.46 -6.01 -9.54
N LEU A 222 5.21 -5.95 -8.45
CA LEU A 222 4.70 -5.63 -7.13
C LEU A 222 5.14 -4.22 -6.73
N VAL A 223 4.17 -3.35 -6.51
CA VAL A 223 4.35 -2.00 -6.02
C VAL A 223 4.03 -1.96 -4.52
N ASN A 224 5.09 -1.89 -3.73
CA ASN A 224 5.04 -1.74 -2.28
C ASN A 224 4.67 -0.30 -1.90
N HIS A 225 4.15 -0.12 -0.69
CA HIS A 225 3.81 1.18 -0.12
C HIS A 225 4.53 1.38 1.23
N ILE A 226 5.75 1.92 1.16
CA ILE A 226 6.63 2.13 2.32
C ILE A 226 6.96 3.60 2.40
N ASN A 227 6.86 4.21 3.58
CA ASN A 227 7.14 5.64 3.77
C ASN A 227 8.38 5.91 4.61
N HIS A 228 8.85 4.94 5.37
CA HIS A 228 10.01 5.10 6.24
C HIS A 228 10.91 3.86 6.24
N ALA A 229 12.23 4.06 6.38
CA ALA A 229 13.21 2.97 6.37
C ALA A 229 12.95 1.91 7.46
N ASN A 230 12.45 2.32 8.63
CA ASN A 230 12.11 1.41 9.73
C ASN A 230 10.98 0.41 9.38
N GLU A 231 10.25 0.62 8.28
CA GLU A 231 9.28 -0.37 7.80
C GLU A 231 9.94 -1.56 7.11
N VAL A 232 11.21 -1.44 6.70
CA VAL A 232 12.00 -2.48 6.01
C VAL A 232 12.74 -3.32 7.05
N ASP A 233 12.20 -4.49 7.37
CA ASP A 233 12.84 -5.47 8.25
C ASP A 233 13.39 -6.68 7.48
N GLU A 234 14.07 -7.57 8.20
CA GLU A 234 14.65 -8.78 7.61
C GLU A 234 13.58 -9.69 6.98
N ALA A 235 12.41 -9.84 7.61
CA ALA A 235 11.32 -10.66 7.09
C ALA A 235 10.78 -10.12 5.76
N PHE A 236 10.63 -8.80 5.64
CA PHE A 236 10.29 -8.14 4.37
C PHE A 236 11.38 -8.36 3.32
N CYS A 237 12.66 -8.17 3.67
CA CYS A 237 13.78 -8.40 2.75
C CYS A 237 13.80 -9.83 2.20
N LEU A 238 13.55 -10.83 3.05
CA LEU A 238 13.44 -12.24 2.65
C LEU A 238 12.26 -12.48 1.71
N ALA A 239 11.09 -11.91 2.02
CA ALA A 239 9.90 -12.00 1.16
C ALA A 239 10.16 -11.38 -0.23
N MET A 240 10.77 -10.20 -0.28
CA MET A 240 11.14 -9.53 -1.54
C MET A 240 12.18 -10.34 -2.32
N LYS A 241 13.15 -10.96 -1.64
CA LYS A 241 14.14 -11.84 -2.27
C LYS A 241 13.47 -13.03 -2.97
N LYS A 242 12.47 -13.67 -2.34
CA LYS A 242 11.71 -14.77 -2.96
C LYS A 242 11.01 -14.31 -4.25
N LEU A 243 10.31 -13.17 -4.20
CA LEU A 243 9.60 -12.63 -5.36
C LEU A 243 10.54 -12.27 -6.52
N ARG A 244 11.71 -11.68 -6.24
CA ARG A 244 12.70 -11.40 -7.28
C ARG A 244 13.24 -12.66 -7.94
N HIS A 245 13.41 -13.73 -7.17
CA HIS A 245 13.96 -14.99 -7.70
C HIS A 245 13.09 -15.56 -8.82
N VAL A 246 11.77 -15.35 -8.74
CA VAL A 246 10.78 -15.76 -9.75
C VAL A 246 10.45 -14.64 -10.75
N GLY A 247 11.33 -13.64 -10.87
CA GLY A 247 11.24 -12.60 -11.90
C GLY A 247 10.27 -11.44 -11.62
N VAL A 248 9.68 -11.34 -10.42
CA VAL A 248 8.79 -10.21 -10.09
C VAL A 248 9.60 -8.90 -10.00
N THR A 249 9.15 -7.88 -10.73
CA THR A 249 9.72 -6.52 -10.61
C THR A 249 9.17 -5.85 -9.35
N LEU A 250 10.06 -5.41 -8.47
CA LEU A 250 9.69 -4.78 -7.20
C LEU A 250 9.89 -3.27 -7.23
N LEU A 251 8.81 -2.54 -6.99
CA LEU A 251 8.77 -1.08 -6.98
C LEU A 251 8.26 -0.58 -5.62
N ASN A 252 8.53 0.68 -5.30
CA ASN A 252 7.96 1.34 -4.13
C ASN A 252 7.32 2.69 -4.47
N GLN A 253 6.08 2.87 -4.02
CA GLN A 253 5.44 4.17 -3.99
C GLN A 253 5.33 4.64 -2.54
N SER A 254 5.93 5.78 -2.24
CA SER A 254 5.78 6.47 -0.96
C SER A 254 4.82 7.65 -1.12
N VAL A 255 4.31 8.14 0.00
CA VAL A 255 3.64 9.44 0.12
C VAL A 255 4.52 10.33 0.98
N LEU A 256 4.68 11.60 0.58
CA LEU A 256 5.36 12.61 1.37
C LEU A 256 4.43 13.07 2.50
N LEU A 257 4.82 12.77 3.73
CA LEU A 257 3.99 12.90 4.92
C LEU A 257 4.73 13.70 6.00
N ARG A 258 4.11 14.78 6.45
CA ARG A 258 4.64 15.63 7.52
C ARG A 258 4.90 14.83 8.80
N GLY A 259 6.08 14.98 9.37
CA GLY A 259 6.51 14.27 10.57
C GLY A 259 6.79 12.78 10.38
N VAL A 260 6.85 12.28 9.14
CA VAL A 260 7.19 10.88 8.83
C VAL A 260 8.42 10.82 7.93
N ASN A 261 8.37 11.48 6.77
CA ASN A 261 9.44 11.43 5.75
C ASN A 261 9.61 12.75 5.01
N ASP A 262 9.20 13.85 5.62
CA ASP A 262 9.27 15.23 5.11
C ASP A 262 10.66 15.86 5.20
N ASN A 263 11.73 15.08 5.00
CA ASN A 263 13.09 15.58 4.88
C ASN A 263 13.96 14.68 3.97
N ALA A 264 14.97 15.27 3.36
CA ALA A 264 15.80 14.60 2.35
C ALA A 264 16.62 13.43 2.92
N GLN A 265 17.12 13.55 4.15
CA GLN A 265 17.92 12.49 4.78
C GLN A 265 17.08 11.25 5.08
N THR A 266 15.85 11.42 5.59
CA THR A 266 14.92 10.30 5.82
C THR A 266 14.56 9.61 4.51
N LEU A 267 14.32 10.37 3.43
CA LEU A 267 14.07 9.80 2.11
C LEU A 267 15.31 9.10 1.54
N ALA A 268 16.52 9.63 1.78
CA ALA A 268 17.76 8.98 1.38
C ALA A 268 17.94 7.64 2.11
N ASN A 269 17.67 7.60 3.42
CA ASN A 269 17.70 6.37 4.21
C ASN A 269 16.67 5.36 3.69
N LEU A 270 15.45 5.82 3.37
CA LEU A 270 14.42 4.97 2.76
C LEU A 270 14.87 4.42 1.40
N SER A 271 15.39 5.25 0.52
CA SER A 271 15.88 4.82 -0.79
C SER A 271 16.97 3.76 -0.69
N ASN A 272 17.92 3.91 0.25
CA ASN A 272 18.96 2.90 0.51
C ASN A 272 18.35 1.59 1.04
N ALA A 273 17.50 1.66 2.07
CA ALA A 273 16.85 0.47 2.63
C ALA A 273 16.01 -0.29 1.59
N LEU A 274 15.28 0.42 0.73
CA LEU A 274 14.53 -0.16 -0.38
C LEU A 274 15.46 -0.87 -1.37
N PHE A 275 16.53 -0.20 -1.80
CA PHE A 275 17.44 -0.74 -2.80
C PHE A 275 18.22 -1.96 -2.27
N ASP A 276 18.64 -1.94 -1.00
CA ASP A 276 19.24 -3.09 -0.31
C ASP A 276 18.27 -4.28 -0.23
N ALA A 277 16.98 -3.99 -0.02
CA ALA A 277 15.91 -4.98 -0.11
C ALA A 277 15.57 -5.40 -1.55
N GLY A 278 16.24 -4.86 -2.57
CA GLY A 278 16.03 -5.10 -4.00
C GLY A 278 14.71 -4.52 -4.55
N VAL A 279 14.23 -3.44 -3.95
CA VAL A 279 13.02 -2.71 -4.35
C VAL A 279 13.43 -1.35 -4.92
N MET A 280 12.93 -1.01 -6.11
CA MET A 280 13.25 0.27 -6.75
C MET A 280 12.34 1.40 -6.26
N PRO A 281 12.88 2.54 -5.77
CA PRO A 281 12.10 3.74 -5.52
C PRO A 281 11.43 4.22 -6.81
N TYR A 282 10.09 4.29 -6.84
CA TYR A 282 9.33 4.52 -8.07
C TYR A 282 8.62 5.88 -8.09
N TYR A 283 7.76 6.15 -7.11
CA TYR A 283 7.13 7.45 -6.93
C TYR A 283 7.22 7.91 -5.48
N LEU A 284 7.37 9.22 -5.31
CA LEU A 284 7.03 9.92 -4.09
C LEU A 284 5.82 10.79 -4.41
N HIS A 285 4.65 10.38 -3.92
CA HIS A 285 3.42 11.12 -4.11
C HIS A 285 3.33 12.27 -3.09
N VAL A 286 3.00 13.47 -3.54
CA VAL A 286 2.47 14.47 -2.61
C VAL A 286 1.09 14.00 -2.12
N LEU A 287 0.73 14.39 -0.90
CA LEU A 287 -0.51 13.94 -0.27
C LEU A 287 -1.75 14.27 -1.13
N ASP A 288 -2.52 13.24 -1.46
CA ASP A 288 -3.86 13.44 -2.02
C ASP A 288 -4.74 14.10 -0.95
N LYS A 289 -5.50 15.12 -1.33
CA LYS A 289 -6.26 15.95 -0.39
C LYS A 289 -7.53 15.24 0.12
N VAL A 290 -7.35 14.11 0.80
CA VAL A 290 -8.44 13.32 1.39
C VAL A 290 -8.85 13.87 2.75
N GLN A 291 -10.16 14.06 2.96
CA GLN A 291 -10.68 14.56 4.23
C GLN A 291 -10.22 13.69 5.40
N GLY A 292 -9.67 14.35 6.42
CA GLY A 292 -9.11 13.73 7.62
C GLY A 292 -7.63 13.38 7.55
N ALA A 293 -6.89 13.81 6.52
CA ALA A 293 -5.44 13.63 6.41
C ALA A 293 -4.63 14.95 6.33
N ALA A 294 -5.29 16.12 6.45
CA ALA A 294 -4.66 17.42 6.21
C ALA A 294 -3.42 17.72 7.07
N HIS A 295 -3.32 17.14 8.25
CA HIS A 295 -2.16 17.27 9.14
C HIS A 295 -0.87 16.65 8.56
N PHE A 296 -0.97 15.76 7.57
CA PHE A 296 0.21 15.23 6.86
C PHE A 296 0.69 16.11 5.71
N MET A 297 -0.01 17.21 5.39
CA MET A 297 0.26 17.99 4.19
C MET A 297 1.66 18.63 4.23
N VAL A 298 2.45 18.37 3.19
CA VAL A 298 3.67 19.10 2.85
C VAL A 298 3.39 19.93 1.61
N THR A 299 3.79 21.20 1.61
CA THR A 299 3.54 22.09 0.47
C THR A 299 4.37 21.69 -0.74
N ASP A 300 3.95 22.06 -1.94
CA ASP A 300 4.70 21.72 -3.16
C ASP A 300 6.10 22.35 -3.19
N ASP A 301 6.26 23.54 -2.59
CA ASP A 301 7.56 24.21 -2.52
C ASP A 301 8.51 23.52 -1.53
N GLU A 302 8.01 23.11 -0.36
CA GLU A 302 8.75 22.25 0.57
C GLU A 302 9.13 20.92 -0.10
N ALA A 303 8.18 20.27 -0.78
CA ALA A 303 8.41 19.00 -1.47
C ALA A 303 9.49 19.10 -2.56
N ARG A 304 9.47 20.18 -3.36
CA ARG A 304 10.52 20.48 -4.34
C ARG A 304 11.88 20.67 -3.68
N GLN A 305 11.93 21.41 -2.57
CA GLN A 305 13.17 21.64 -1.84
C GLN A 305 13.77 20.33 -1.33
N ILE A 306 12.96 19.49 -0.68
CA ILE A 306 13.35 18.16 -0.19
C ILE A 306 13.89 17.30 -1.33
N MET A 307 13.22 17.28 -2.48
CA MET A 307 13.67 16.48 -3.64
C MET A 307 14.96 16.99 -4.27
N ARG A 308 15.18 18.31 -4.30
CA ARG A 308 16.46 18.90 -4.74
C ARG A 308 17.61 18.50 -3.84
N GLU A 309 17.38 18.47 -2.53
CA GLU A 309 18.38 18.00 -1.57
C GLU A 309 18.62 16.49 -1.72
N LEU A 310 17.57 15.68 -1.86
CA LEU A 310 17.67 14.23 -2.04
C LEU A 310 18.52 13.85 -3.26
N LEU A 311 18.43 14.61 -4.37
CA LEU A 311 19.25 14.41 -5.57
C LEU A 311 20.77 14.47 -5.28
N THR A 312 21.18 15.13 -4.19
CA THR A 312 22.59 15.24 -3.79
C THR A 312 23.05 14.12 -2.86
N LEU A 313 22.11 13.34 -2.30
CA LEU A 313 22.37 12.37 -1.23
C LEU A 313 22.42 10.92 -1.73
N VAL A 314 21.78 10.60 -2.85
CA VAL A 314 21.69 9.23 -3.36
C VAL A 314 21.93 9.17 -4.87
N SER A 315 22.26 7.98 -5.37
CA SER A 315 22.38 7.72 -6.80
C SER A 315 21.08 8.04 -7.54
N GLY A 316 21.18 8.57 -8.76
CA GLY A 316 20.01 9.04 -9.53
C GLY A 316 18.92 7.98 -9.76
N TYR A 317 19.28 6.70 -9.90
CA TYR A 317 18.30 5.62 -10.03
C TYR A 317 17.53 5.32 -8.73
N MET A 318 18.00 5.81 -7.59
CA MET A 318 17.35 5.68 -6.26
C MET A 318 16.51 6.91 -5.91
N VAL A 319 16.44 7.91 -6.80
CA VAL A 319 15.61 9.09 -6.60
C VAL A 319 14.23 8.81 -7.20
N PRO A 320 13.17 8.73 -6.38
CA PRO A 320 11.82 8.50 -6.88
C PRO A 320 11.32 9.72 -7.66
N ARG A 321 10.31 9.52 -8.52
CA ARG A 321 9.67 10.65 -9.20
C ARG A 321 8.68 11.35 -8.26
N LEU A 322 8.84 12.65 -8.06
CA LEU A 322 7.85 13.46 -7.34
C LEU A 322 6.60 13.63 -8.21
N ALA A 323 5.45 13.18 -7.74
CA ALA A 323 4.23 13.18 -8.53
C ALA A 323 2.98 13.51 -7.72
N ARG A 324 1.95 13.96 -8.42
CA ARG A 324 0.59 14.13 -7.92
C ARG A 324 -0.36 13.35 -8.81
N GLU A 325 -1.36 12.72 -8.19
CA GLU A 325 -2.51 12.22 -8.93
C GLU A 325 -3.57 13.32 -8.97
N ILE A 326 -4.14 13.55 -10.15
CA ILE A 326 -5.18 14.54 -10.38
C ILE A 326 -6.33 13.81 -11.07
N GLY A 327 -7.55 13.93 -10.51
CA GLY A 327 -8.75 13.35 -11.12
C GLY A 327 -8.91 13.79 -12.57
N GLY A 328 -9.27 12.85 -13.45
CA GLY A 328 -9.48 13.11 -14.88
C GLY A 328 -8.23 13.25 -15.75
N GLU A 329 -7.02 13.39 -15.18
CA GLU A 329 -5.79 13.49 -15.98
C GLU A 329 -5.38 12.14 -16.61
N PRO A 330 -4.82 12.13 -17.84
CA PRO A 330 -4.48 10.91 -18.57
C PRO A 330 -3.22 10.20 -18.03
N SER A 331 -2.53 10.81 -17.06
CA SER A 331 -1.38 10.24 -16.38
C SER A 331 -1.14 10.91 -15.03
N LYS A 332 -0.32 10.28 -14.18
CA LYS A 332 0.22 10.94 -12.99
C LYS A 332 1.00 12.18 -13.42
N THR A 333 0.74 13.31 -12.78
CA THR A 333 1.36 14.59 -13.09
C THR A 333 2.69 14.71 -12.32
N PRO A 334 3.85 14.72 -13.00
CA PRO A 334 5.12 15.00 -12.35
C PRO A 334 5.13 16.43 -11.79
N LEU A 335 5.70 16.61 -10.60
CA LEU A 335 5.97 17.94 -10.09
C LEU A 335 7.36 18.37 -10.56
N ASP A 336 7.41 19.45 -11.35
CA ASP A 336 8.68 20.03 -11.78
C ASP A 336 9.48 20.51 -10.56
N LEU A 337 10.73 20.03 -10.46
CA LEU A 337 11.69 20.37 -9.42
C LEU A 337 12.31 21.76 -9.62
N GLN A 338 12.08 22.39 -10.77
CA GLN A 338 12.58 23.72 -11.14
C GLN A 338 14.12 23.80 -11.09
N LEU A 339 14.78 22.72 -11.54
CA LEU A 339 16.23 22.67 -11.65
C LEU A 339 16.68 23.53 -12.83
N ARG A 340 17.65 24.42 -12.61
CA ARG A 340 18.28 25.18 -13.70
C ARG A 340 19.41 24.35 -14.29
N GLN A 341 19.37 24.11 -15.60
CA GLN A 341 20.58 23.74 -16.35
C GLN A 341 21.42 25.03 -16.49
N CYS A 342 22.61 25.04 -15.90
CA CYS A 342 23.54 26.16 -16.00
C CYS A 342 24.15 26.22 -17.40
#